data_AF-A0A7V9F4B5-F1
#
_entry.id   AF-A0A7V9F4B5-F1
#
_cell.length_a   1.000
_cell.length_b   1.000
_cell.length_c   1.000
_cell.angle_alpha   90.00
_cell.angle_beta   90.00
_cell.angle_gamma   90.00
#
_symmetry.space_group_name_H-M   'P 1'
#
loop_
_entity.id
_entity.type
_entity.pdbx_description
1 polymer ?
#
loop_
_entity_poly.entity_id
_entity_poly.type
_entity_poly.pdbx_seq_one_letter_code
_entity_poly.pdbx_strand_id
1 'polypeptide(L)'
;RMLQLVYLGNGEMLRYEPDEADLLATERKVEALWQAIQRATASGAWLPRKSVLCGWCDHQALCPAWGGTPPALPETSGREPSSA
;
A
#
# COMPACT_ATOMS: atom_id res chain seq x y z
N ARG A 1 -11.11 -16.04 13.85
CA ARG A 1 -12.31 -15.87 13.00
C ARG A 1 -11.90 -16.22 11.57
N MET A 2 -12.72 -16.96 10.81
CA MET A 2 -12.39 -17.40 9.45
C MET A 2 -12.47 -16.25 8.44
N LEU A 3 -11.47 -16.17 7.56
CA LEU A 3 -11.42 -15.29 6.39
C LEU A 3 -11.76 -16.09 5.14
N GLN A 4 -12.47 -15.45 4.20
CA GLN A 4 -12.90 -16.09 2.97
C GLN A 4 -12.77 -15.14 1.78
N LEU A 5 -12.06 -15.58 0.75
CA LEU A 5 -11.92 -14.89 -0.54
C LEU A 5 -12.72 -15.68 -1.58
N VAL A 6 -13.66 -15.00 -2.25
CA VAL A 6 -14.53 -15.61 -3.28
C VAL A 6 -14.15 -15.06 -4.65
N TYR A 7 -13.76 -15.93 -5.56
CA TYR A 7 -13.50 -15.61 -6.96
C TYR A 7 -14.80 -15.71 -7.75
N LEU A 8 -15.34 -14.55 -8.13
CA LEU A 8 -16.65 -14.48 -8.81
C LEU A 8 -16.62 -15.08 -10.22
N GLY A 9 -15.47 -15.10 -10.89
CA GLY A 9 -15.35 -15.59 -12.27
C GLY A 9 -15.44 -17.11 -12.43
N ASN A 10 -15.14 -17.88 -11.38
CA ASN A 10 -15.14 -19.35 -11.41
C ASN A 10 -15.85 -19.97 -10.18
N GLY A 11 -16.36 -19.15 -9.25
CA GLY A 11 -17.01 -19.61 -8.02
C GLY A 11 -16.06 -20.20 -6.98
N GLU A 12 -14.74 -20.11 -7.19
CA GLU A 12 -13.74 -20.65 -6.27
C GLU A 12 -13.70 -19.87 -4.96
N MET A 13 -13.43 -20.57 -3.86
CA MET A 13 -13.45 -20.00 -2.53
C MET A 13 -12.21 -20.44 -1.76
N LEU A 14 -11.36 -19.47 -1.42
CA LEU A 14 -10.22 -19.68 -0.54
C LEU A 14 -10.62 -19.34 0.90
N ARG A 15 -10.32 -20.23 1.84
CA ARG A 15 -10.58 -20.04 3.27
C ARG A 15 -9.27 -20.08 4.03
N TYR A 16 -9.18 -19.22 5.03
CA TYR A 16 -8.01 -19.11 5.88
C TYR A 16 -8.43 -18.79 7.31
N GLU A 17 -7.90 -19.54 8.27
CA GLU A 17 -8.12 -19.32 9.70
C GLU A 17 -6.81 -18.85 10.32
N PRO A 18 -6.57 -17.52 10.38
CA PRO A 18 -5.33 -16.98 10.93
C PRO A 18 -5.23 -17.29 12.42
N ASP A 19 -4.02 -17.65 12.84
CA ASP A 19 -3.66 -17.74 14.26
C ASP A 19 -3.16 -16.40 14.80
N GLU A 20 -2.76 -16.36 16.07
CA GLU A 20 -2.25 -15.15 16.70
C GLU A 20 -0.95 -14.64 16.05
N ALA A 21 -0.05 -15.55 15.66
CA ALA A 21 1.22 -15.18 15.04
C ALA A 21 1.00 -14.53 13.67
N ASP A 22 0.02 -15.02 12.91
CA ASP A 22 -0.41 -14.44 11.63
C ASP A 22 -0.91 -13.00 11.80
N LEU A 23 -1.72 -12.75 12.83
CA LEU A 23 -2.24 -11.41 13.14
C LEU A 23 -1.11 -10.46 13.53
N LEU A 24 -0.23 -10.88 14.45
CA LEU A 24 0.93 -10.09 14.87
C LEU A 24 1.92 -9.82 13.72
N ALA A 25 2.09 -10.77 12.80
CA ALA A 25 2.90 -10.56 11.61
C ALA A 25 2.26 -9.55 10.65
N THR A 26 0.93 -9.58 10.51
CA THR A 26 0.19 -8.62 9.68
C THR A 26 0.25 -7.22 10.25
N GLU A 27 0.02 -7.07 11.57
CA GLU A 27 0.13 -5.79 12.27
C GLU A 27 1.50 -5.14 12.07
N ARG A 28 2.58 -5.88 12.34
CA ARG A 28 3.96 -5.40 12.14
C ARG A 28 4.23 -4.94 10.70
N LYS A 29 3.68 -5.64 9.69
CA LYS A 29 3.83 -5.24 8.29
C LYS A 29 3.10 -3.94 7.99
N VAL A 30 1.88 -3.77 8.51
CA VAL A 30 1.08 -2.55 8.33
C VAL A 30 1.77 -1.36 9.01
N GLU A 31 2.23 -1.53 10.25
CA GLU A 31 2.96 -0.49 10.97
C GLU A 31 4.25 -0.10 10.26
N ALA A 32 5.04 -1.09 9.82
CA ALA A 32 6.29 -0.83 9.11
C ALA A 32 6.06 -0.06 7.80
N LEU A 33 5.00 -0.40 7.06
CA LEU A 33 4.59 0.32 5.86
C LEU A 33 4.17 1.76 6.18
N TRP A 34 3.37 1.95 7.24
CA TRP A 34 2.95 3.28 7.68
C TRP A 34 4.16 4.15 8.06
N GLN A 35 5.11 3.61 8.82
CA GLN A 35 6.33 4.34 9.18
C GLN A 35 7.18 4.69 7.95
N ALA A 36 7.22 3.83 6.92
CA ALA A 36 7.88 4.14 5.66
C ALA A 36 7.17 5.29 4.91
N ILE A 37 5.84 5.28 4.87
CA ILE A 37 5.03 6.36 4.28
C ILE A 37 5.30 7.67 5.02
N GLN A 38 5.25 7.68 6.35
CA GLN A 38 5.50 8.89 7.14
C GLN A 38 6.89 9.49 6.87
N ARG A 39 7.92 8.65 6.77
CA ARG A 39 9.28 9.10 6.39
C ARG A 39 9.33 9.66 4.98
N ALA A 40 8.68 9.02 4.01
CA ALA A 40 8.62 9.50 2.64
C ALA A 40 7.88 10.84 2.53
N THR A 41 6.76 11.00 3.25
CA THR A 41 6.02 12.26 3.34
C THR A 41 6.89 13.37 3.95
N ALA A 42 7.54 13.11 5.10
CA ALA A 42 8.34 14.12 5.79
C ALA A 42 9.59 14.56 5.01
N SER A 43 10.21 13.64 4.27
CA SER A 43 11.40 13.92 3.45
C SER A 43 11.06 14.39 2.03
N GLY A 44 9.82 14.21 1.58
CA GLY A 44 9.44 14.34 0.17
C GLY A 44 10.00 13.23 -0.73
N ALA A 45 10.75 12.26 -0.20
CA ALA A 45 11.47 11.28 -0.98
C ALA A 45 10.59 10.05 -1.31
N TRP A 46 9.93 10.08 -2.47
CA TRP A 46 9.15 8.97 -3.02
C TRP A 46 9.94 8.25 -4.13
N LEU A 47 10.83 7.35 -3.72
CA LEU A 47 11.75 6.68 -4.65
C LEU A 47 11.03 5.66 -5.55
N PRO A 48 11.22 5.71 -6.87
CA PRO A 48 10.64 4.72 -7.76
C PRO A 48 11.39 3.38 -7.65
N ARG A 49 10.66 2.27 -7.84
CA ARG A 49 11.24 0.93 -7.93
C ARG A 49 10.71 0.21 -9.17
N LYS A 50 11.59 -0.06 -10.14
CA LYS A 50 11.25 -0.85 -11.33
C LYS A 50 11.04 -2.32 -10.94
N SER A 51 9.98 -2.93 -11.46
CA SER A 51 9.65 -4.35 -11.33
C SER A 51 8.83 -4.83 -12.53
N VAL A 52 8.56 -6.14 -12.62
CA VAL A 52 7.69 -6.69 -13.68
C VAL A 52 6.28 -6.09 -13.66
N LEU A 53 5.78 -5.71 -12.49
CA LEU A 53 4.46 -5.09 -12.33
C LEU A 53 4.37 -3.70 -12.98
N CYS A 54 5.50 -3.06 -13.27
CA CYS A 54 5.51 -1.78 -13.94
C CYS A 54 4.91 -1.83 -15.35
N GLY A 55 4.86 -3.01 -15.98
CA GLY A 55 4.18 -3.19 -17.27
C GLY A 55 2.66 -3.00 -17.20
N TRP A 56 2.07 -3.03 -16.00
CA TRP A 56 0.63 -2.85 -15.76
C TRP A 56 0.34 -1.57 -14.96
N CYS A 57 1.31 -0.66 -14.83
CA CYS A 57 1.13 0.55 -14.04
C CYS A 57 0.51 1.69 -14.85
N ASP A 58 -0.72 2.08 -14.54
CA ASP A 58 -1.43 3.18 -15.20
C ASP A 58 -0.76 4.55 -15.04
N HIS A 59 0.17 4.68 -14.09
CA HIS A 59 0.86 5.94 -13.77
C HIS A 59 2.28 6.03 -14.35
N GLN A 60 2.63 5.14 -15.30
CA GLN A 60 3.99 5.06 -15.86
C GLN A 60 4.47 6.41 -16.41
N ALA A 61 3.60 7.18 -17.07
CA ALA A 61 3.91 8.49 -17.65
C ALA A 61 4.37 9.53 -16.60
N LEU A 62 3.94 9.38 -15.34
CA LEU A 62 4.28 10.29 -14.24
C LEU A 62 5.50 9.81 -13.42
N CYS A 63 5.93 8.57 -13.59
CA CYS A 63 6.89 7.99 -12.67
C CYS A 63 8.35 8.35 -13.04
N PRO A 64 9.19 8.78 -12.07
CA PRO A 64 10.58 9.19 -12.34
C PRO A 64 11.46 8.09 -12.93
N ALA A 65 11.12 6.82 -12.74
CA ALA A 65 11.81 5.69 -13.37
C ALA A 65 11.78 5.72 -14.91
N TRP A 66 10.84 6.47 -15.51
CA TRP A 66 10.71 6.69 -16.95
C TRP A 66 10.87 8.17 -17.33
N GLY A 67 11.46 8.98 -16.45
CA GLY A 67 11.62 10.42 -16.66
C GLY A 67 10.36 11.25 -16.42
N GLY A 68 9.27 10.64 -15.94
CA GLY A 68 8.05 11.34 -15.55
C GLY A 68 8.23 12.16 -14.26
N THR A 69 7.35 13.13 -14.04
CA THR A 69 7.33 13.94 -12.81
C THR A 69 6.03 13.69 -12.05
N PRO A 70 6.09 13.21 -10.80
CA PRO A 70 4.90 12.99 -9.98
C PRO A 70 4.28 14.33 -9.58
N PRO A 71 2.95 14.37 -9.31
CA PRO A 71 2.30 15.56 -8.78
C PRO A 71 2.91 15.96 -7.42
N ALA A 72 2.83 17.25 -7.09
CA ALA A 72 3.26 17.75 -5.80
C ALA A 72 2.48 17.09 -4.65
N LEU A 73 3.14 16.88 -3.51
CA LEU A 73 2.46 16.38 -2.31
C LEU A 73 1.44 17.41 -1.82
N PRO A 74 0.27 16.97 -1.33
CA PRO A 74 -0.72 17.88 -0.76
C PRO A 74 -0.16 18.57 0.48
N GLU A 75 -0.58 19.81 0.71
CA GLU A 75 -0.30 20.46 1.98
C GLU A 75 -1.00 19.71 3.11
N THR A 76 -0.35 19.59 4.26
CA THR A 76 -0.92 18.93 5.45
C THR A 76 -1.95 19.86 6.11
N SER A 77 -3.02 20.20 5.41
CA SER A 77 -4.14 20.98 5.93
C SER A 77 -5.41 20.11 5.87
N GLY A 78 -5.72 19.48 7.02
CA GLY A 78 -7.08 18.98 7.27
C GLY A 78 -7.28 17.47 7.46
N ARG A 79 -6.42 16.78 8.22
CA ARG A 79 -6.90 15.59 8.93
C ARG A 79 -6.77 15.78 10.43
N GLU A 80 -7.87 16.21 11.03
CA GLU A 80 -8.13 16.03 12.45
C GLU A 80 -8.00 14.53 12.76
N PRO A 81 -7.21 14.11 13.77
CA PRO A 81 -7.21 12.72 14.18
C PRO A 81 -8.62 12.36 14.64
N SER A 82 -9.28 11.43 13.95
CA SER A 82 -10.51 10.80 14.44
C SER A 82 -10.15 10.10 15.74
N SER A 83 -10.51 10.74 16.86
CA SER A 83 -10.49 10.17 18.19
C SER A 83 -11.42 8.95 18.23
N ALA A 84 -10.88 7.85 18.74
CA ALA A 84 -11.63 6.72 19.26
C ALA A 84 -11.13 6.49 20.69
#